data_AF-A0A7L8D3N5-F1
#
_entry.id   AF-A0A7L8D3N5-F1
#
_cell.length_a   1.000
_cell.length_b   1.000
_cell.length_c   1.000
_cell.angle_alpha   90.00
_cell.angle_beta   90.00
_cell.angle_gamma   90.00
#
_symmetry.space_group_name_H-M   'P 1'
#
loop_
_entity.id
_entity.type
_entity.pdbx_description
1 polymer ?
#
loop_
_entity_poly.entity_id
_entity_poly.type
_entity_poly.pdbx_seq_one_letter_code
_entity_poly.pdbx_strand_id
1 'polypeptide(L)'
;MTAGTRERFEQYLWTVRDRLARDDRILGLVGMGSTAERHRVDEWSDHDLALVVAKVHLGAGKARRGETLAASALLRGDAVTHLLTAVAALSHVDNRADYLDPRRRIELTRPDLATSLTDALRLDEVALARRLLDLVGSLAGDRPECPHAALAVLRARHGWG
;
A
#
# COMPACT_ATOMS: atom_id res chain seq x y z
N MET A 1 3.23 21.15 22.41
CA MET A 1 2.07 20.30 22.07
C MET A 1 1.24 20.05 23.30
N THR A 2 -0.07 20.28 23.25
CA THR A 2 -0.96 19.70 24.27
C THR A 2 -1.11 18.21 23.96
N ALA A 3 -1.00 17.36 24.99
CA ALA A 3 -1.14 15.91 24.83
C ALA A 3 -2.42 15.53 24.05
N GLY A 4 -3.49 16.32 24.20
CA GLY A 4 -4.79 16.06 23.58
C GLY A 4 -4.86 16.15 22.05
N THR A 5 -3.99 16.92 21.36
CA THR A 5 -4.05 16.99 19.88
C THR A 5 -3.58 15.69 19.23
N ARG A 6 -2.45 15.17 19.69
CA ARG A 6 -1.92 13.89 19.22
C ARG A 6 -2.84 12.72 19.58
N GLU A 7 -3.41 12.75 20.78
CA GLU A 7 -4.31 11.71 21.26
C GLU A 7 -5.58 11.61 20.39
N ARG A 8 -6.18 12.76 20.03
CA ARG A 8 -7.30 12.82 19.08
C ARG A 8 -6.93 12.31 17.69
N PHE A 9 -5.74 12.68 17.20
CA PHE A 9 -5.24 12.22 15.90
C PHE A 9 -5.08 10.69 15.89
N GLU A 10 -4.46 10.11 16.92
CA GLU A 10 -4.27 8.66 17.03
C GLU A 10 -5.62 7.93 17.19
N GLN A 11 -6.55 8.48 17.97
CA GLN A 11 -7.88 7.90 18.16
C GLN A 11 -8.70 7.85 16.86
N TYR A 12 -8.63 8.90 16.04
CA TYR A 12 -9.27 8.91 14.72
C TYR A 12 -8.61 7.90 13.78
N LEU A 13 -7.28 7.84 13.74
CA LEU A 13 -6.54 6.86 12.94
C LEU A 13 -6.93 5.42 13.27
N TRP A 14 -7.07 5.09 14.57
CA TRP A 14 -7.55 3.77 14.99
C TRP A 14 -9.00 3.52 14.63
N THR A 15 -9.86 4.54 14.72
CA THR A 15 -11.26 4.42 14.26
C THR A 15 -11.32 4.10 12.77
N VAL A 16 -10.50 4.77 11.95
CA VAL A 16 -10.42 4.51 10.51
C VAL A 16 -9.88 3.11 10.26
N ARG A 17 -8.76 2.72 10.88
CA ARG A 17 -8.24 1.34 10.80
C ARG A 17 -9.34 0.33 11.12
N ASP A 18 -10.04 0.49 12.23
CA ASP A 18 -11.02 -0.48 12.71
C ASP A 18 -12.24 -0.58 11.80
N ARG A 19 -12.68 0.53 11.20
CA ARG A 19 -13.74 0.50 10.18
C ARG A 19 -13.28 -0.24 8.93
N LEU A 20 -12.08 0.06 8.46
CA LEU A 20 -11.53 -0.54 7.25
C LEU A 20 -11.19 -2.02 7.45
N ALA A 21 -10.70 -2.42 8.63
CA ALA A 21 -10.41 -3.81 8.98
C ALA A 21 -11.66 -4.71 9.02
N ARG A 22 -12.86 -4.14 9.08
CA ARG A 22 -14.14 -4.88 9.01
C ARG A 22 -14.64 -5.06 7.57
N ASP A 23 -14.01 -4.40 6.60
CA ASP A 23 -14.36 -4.55 5.19
C ASP A 23 -13.39 -5.55 4.55
N ASP A 24 -13.88 -6.76 4.25
CA ASP A 24 -13.08 -7.83 3.65
C ASP A 24 -12.50 -7.47 2.27
N ARG A 25 -12.87 -6.33 1.69
CA ARG A 25 -12.29 -5.78 0.45
C ARG A 25 -11.08 -4.89 0.73
N ILE A 26 -10.93 -4.40 1.96
CA ILE A 26 -9.91 -3.44 2.37
C ILE A 26 -8.89 -4.16 3.25
N LEU A 27 -7.75 -4.48 2.64
CA LEU A 27 -6.80 -5.38 3.27
C LEU A 27 -5.67 -4.64 4.00
N GLY A 28 -5.34 -3.42 3.62
CA GLY A 28 -4.20 -2.74 4.20
C GLY A 28 -4.37 -1.24 4.12
N LEU A 29 -4.01 -0.58 5.22
CA LEU A 29 -4.02 0.86 5.38
C LEU A 29 -2.58 1.33 5.54
N VAL A 30 -2.15 2.24 4.65
CA VAL A 30 -0.82 2.84 4.71
C VAL A 30 -0.97 4.29 5.16
N GLY A 31 -0.36 4.64 6.30
CA GLY A 31 -0.19 6.03 6.70
C GLY A 31 0.89 6.71 5.87
N MET A 32 0.67 7.96 5.45
CA MET A 32 1.63 8.79 4.74
C MET A 32 1.85 10.10 5.51
N GLY A 33 2.88 10.87 5.15
CA GLY A 33 3.15 12.16 5.78
C GLY A 33 3.28 12.08 7.31
N SER A 34 2.63 12.99 8.03
CA SER A 34 2.60 13.00 9.50
C SER A 34 1.89 11.76 10.09
N THR A 35 1.06 11.07 9.31
CA THR A 35 0.44 9.79 9.73
C THR A 35 1.47 8.66 9.79
N ALA A 36 2.49 8.68 8.92
CA ALA A 36 3.62 7.76 8.98
C ALA A 36 4.63 8.16 10.06
N GLU A 37 4.94 9.45 10.15
CA GLU A 37 5.89 10.02 11.11
C GLU A 37 5.18 10.60 12.32
N ARG A 38 4.60 9.73 13.17
CA ARG A 38 3.71 10.11 14.29
C ARG A 38 4.28 11.16 15.26
N HIS A 39 5.60 11.34 15.30
CA HIS A 39 6.26 12.36 16.12
C HIS A 39 6.17 13.78 15.54
N ARG A 40 5.79 13.92 14.26
CA ARG A 40 5.56 15.19 13.55
C ARG A 40 4.11 15.64 13.55
N VAL A 41 3.21 14.89 14.18
CA VAL A 41 1.79 15.24 14.27
C VAL A 41 1.63 16.52 15.09
N ASP A 42 1.03 17.53 14.47
CA ASP A 42 0.68 18.81 15.06
C ASP A 42 -0.80 19.15 14.81
N GLU A 43 -1.21 20.37 15.17
CA GLU A 43 -2.60 20.82 15.00
C GLU A 43 -3.01 21.05 13.54
N TRP A 44 -2.07 21.00 12.60
CA TRP A 44 -2.29 21.15 11.16
C TRP A 44 -2.16 19.83 10.40
N SER A 45 -1.97 18.72 11.11
CA SER A 45 -1.73 17.41 10.51
C SER A 45 -3.03 16.69 10.10
N ASP A 46 -3.10 16.30 8.83
CA ASP A 46 -4.17 15.46 8.28
C ASP A 46 -3.81 13.95 8.28
N HIS A 47 -4.82 13.09 8.13
CA HIS A 47 -4.66 11.64 8.00
C HIS A 47 -4.47 11.20 6.54
N ASP A 48 -3.25 11.28 6.03
CA ASP A 48 -2.92 10.76 4.71
C ASP A 48 -2.89 9.22 4.72
N LEU A 49 -3.85 8.60 4.04
CA LEU A 49 -4.08 7.16 4.08
C LEU A 49 -4.21 6.55 2.66
N ALA A 50 -3.49 5.46 2.39
CA ALA A 50 -3.52 4.74 1.11
C ALA A 50 -3.91 3.26 1.25
N LEU A 51 -4.65 2.72 0.27
CA LEU A 51 -5.16 1.34 0.26
C LEU A 51 -4.54 0.52 -0.90
N VAL A 52 -3.51 -0.28 -0.64
CA VAL A 52 -2.78 -1.00 -1.70
C VAL A 52 -3.64 -2.08 -2.35
N VAL A 53 -4.21 -2.97 -1.54
CA VAL A 53 -4.73 -4.24 -2.07
C VAL A 53 -6.16 -4.13 -2.64
N ALA A 54 -6.91 -3.11 -2.20
CA ALA A 54 -8.20 -2.78 -2.81
C ALA A 54 -8.04 -2.40 -4.29
N LYS A 55 -6.98 -1.65 -4.64
CA LYS A 55 -6.69 -1.25 -6.02
C LYS A 55 -6.30 -2.46 -6.88
N VAL A 56 -5.54 -3.40 -6.32
CA VAL A 56 -5.21 -4.68 -6.96
C VAL A 56 -6.49 -5.48 -7.24
N HIS A 57 -7.38 -5.63 -6.25
CA HIS A 57 -8.64 -6.34 -6.42
C HIS A 57 -9.53 -5.74 -7.51
N LEU A 58 -9.74 -4.42 -7.46
CA LEU A 58 -10.54 -3.69 -8.45
C LEU A 58 -9.94 -3.75 -9.85
N GLY A 59 -8.61 -3.57 -9.95
CA GLY A 59 -7.87 -3.65 -11.21
C GLY A 59 -7.98 -5.03 -11.84
N ALA A 60 -7.79 -6.11 -11.06
CA ALA A 60 -7.95 -7.48 -11.52
C ALA A 60 -9.39 -7.78 -11.98
N GLY A 61 -10.39 -7.28 -11.26
CA GLY A 61 -11.80 -7.41 -11.64
C GLY A 61 -12.11 -6.73 -12.97
N LYS A 62 -11.57 -5.53 -13.19
CA LYS A 62 -11.70 -4.78 -14.45
C LYS A 62 -11.00 -5.49 -15.61
N ALA A 63 -9.78 -5.96 -15.40
CA ALA A 63 -9.00 -6.67 -16.41
C ALA A 63 -9.76 -7.89 -16.95
N ARG A 64 -10.38 -8.68 -16.05
CA ARG A 64 -11.17 -9.86 -16.43
C ARG A 64 -12.43 -9.56 -17.22
N ARG A 65 -12.95 -8.34 -17.13
CA ARG A 65 -14.07 -7.87 -17.95
C ARG A 65 -13.62 -7.23 -19.27
N GLY A 66 -12.30 -7.19 -19.54
CA GLY A 66 -11.74 -6.55 -20.72
C GLY A 66 -11.61 -5.02 -20.61
N GLU A 67 -11.76 -4.43 -19.41
CA GLU A 67 -11.60 -3.00 -19.18
C GLU A 67 -10.11 -2.60 -19.07
N THR A 68 -9.29 -2.88 -20.09
CA THR A 68 -7.81 -2.81 -20.03
C THR A 68 -7.28 -1.45 -19.58
N LEU A 69 -7.77 -0.34 -20.15
CA LEU A 69 -7.29 1.00 -19.79
C LEU A 69 -7.57 1.34 -18.33
N ALA A 70 -8.79 1.07 -17.86
CA ALA A 70 -9.19 1.34 -16.49
C ALA A 70 -8.47 0.42 -15.48
N ALA A 71 -8.23 -0.85 -15.85
CA ALA A 71 -7.42 -1.77 -15.07
C ALA A 71 -5.97 -1.28 -14.97
N SER A 72 -5.38 -0.85 -16.09
CA SER A 72 -4.00 -0.34 -16.13
C SER A 72 -3.82 0.90 -15.25
N ALA A 73 -4.76 1.85 -15.28
CA ALA A 73 -4.72 3.03 -14.42
C ALA A 73 -4.71 2.66 -12.92
N LEU A 74 -5.56 1.71 -12.51
CA LEU A 74 -5.60 1.25 -11.12
C LEU A 74 -4.34 0.46 -10.72
N LEU A 75 -3.81 -0.37 -11.61
CA LEU A 75 -2.69 -1.26 -11.28
C LEU A 75 -1.34 -0.56 -11.38
N ARG A 76 -1.04 0.06 -12.52
CA ARG A 76 0.26 0.71 -12.78
C ARG A 76 0.36 2.10 -12.15
N GLY A 77 -0.77 2.78 -11.95
CA GLY A 77 -0.86 4.04 -11.25
C GLY A 77 -1.07 3.83 -9.75
N ASP A 78 -2.32 3.69 -9.34
CA ASP A 78 -2.72 3.74 -7.92
C ASP A 78 -2.06 2.65 -7.07
N ALA A 79 -2.16 1.38 -7.48
CA ALA A 79 -1.66 0.27 -6.68
C ALA A 79 -0.14 0.31 -6.51
N VAL A 80 0.60 0.68 -7.57
CA VAL A 80 2.05 0.92 -7.49
C VAL A 80 2.37 2.04 -6.53
N THR A 81 1.71 3.20 -6.66
CA THR A 81 1.92 4.34 -5.75
C THR A 81 1.69 3.94 -4.30
N HIS A 82 0.60 3.22 -4.03
CA HIS A 82 0.31 2.73 -2.69
C HIS A 82 1.35 1.71 -2.20
N LEU A 83 1.81 0.78 -3.04
CA LEU A 83 2.87 -0.17 -2.68
C LEU A 83 4.16 0.56 -2.31
N LEU A 84 4.60 1.52 -3.13
CA LEU A 84 5.81 2.31 -2.85
C LEU A 84 5.68 3.12 -1.55
N THR A 85 4.49 3.64 -1.30
CA THR A 85 4.17 4.32 -0.04
C THR A 85 4.25 3.34 1.14
N ALA A 86 3.73 2.12 1.00
CA ALA A 86 3.83 1.08 2.03
C ALA A 86 5.30 0.74 2.32
N VAL A 87 6.11 0.58 1.28
CA VAL A 87 7.56 0.33 1.41
C VAL A 87 8.22 1.47 2.18
N ALA A 88 7.94 2.72 1.83
CA ALA A 88 8.45 3.89 2.52
C ALA A 88 8.06 3.91 4.00
N ALA A 89 6.78 3.65 4.32
CA ALA A 89 6.28 3.65 5.70
C ALA A 89 6.86 2.51 6.56
N LEU A 90 7.20 1.37 5.94
CA LEU A 90 7.79 0.21 6.60
C LEU A 90 9.31 0.24 6.66
N SER A 91 9.96 1.19 5.98
CA SER A 91 11.41 1.37 5.96
C SER A 91 11.82 2.34 7.07
N HIS A 92 12.99 2.11 7.70
CA HIS A 92 13.54 3.06 8.66
C HIS A 92 13.84 4.41 7.98
N VAL A 93 13.64 5.51 8.72
CA VAL A 93 13.83 6.87 8.21
C VAL A 93 15.29 7.08 7.81
N ASP A 94 15.54 7.38 6.54
CA ASP A 94 16.84 7.85 6.04
C ASP A 94 16.69 9.33 5.66
N ASN A 95 17.48 10.20 6.28
CA ASN A 95 17.28 11.67 6.33
C ASN A 95 17.84 12.43 5.11
N ARG A 96 18.11 11.79 3.96
CA ARG A 96 18.67 12.48 2.78
C ARG A 96 17.57 13.08 1.89
N ALA A 97 17.80 14.28 1.37
CA ALA A 97 16.81 15.04 0.58
C ALA A 97 16.39 14.37 -0.75
N ASP A 98 17.24 13.53 -1.35
CA ASP A 98 16.95 12.81 -2.61
C ASP A 98 15.88 11.72 -2.47
N TYR A 99 15.37 11.50 -1.25
CA TYR A 99 14.36 10.49 -0.97
C TYR A 99 12.92 10.94 -1.28
N LEU A 100 12.63 12.20 -1.60
CA LEU A 100 11.24 12.69 -1.71
C LEU A 100 10.38 11.93 -2.73
N ASP A 101 10.96 11.44 -3.84
CA ASP A 101 10.26 10.55 -4.77
C ASP A 101 10.32 9.08 -4.27
N PRO A 102 9.18 8.46 -3.91
CA PRO A 102 9.13 7.06 -3.48
C PRO A 102 9.69 6.08 -4.52
N ARG A 103 9.61 6.40 -5.83
CA ARG A 103 10.17 5.55 -6.90
C ARG A 103 11.69 5.55 -6.82
N ARG A 104 12.29 6.74 -6.81
CA ARG A 104 13.74 6.87 -6.70
C ARG A 104 14.27 6.30 -5.39
N ARG A 105 13.52 6.46 -4.30
CA ARG A 105 13.84 5.89 -2.99
C ARG A 105 13.97 4.37 -3.03
N ILE A 106 13.02 3.64 -3.64
CA ILE A 106 13.10 2.18 -3.67
C ILE A 106 14.26 1.67 -4.53
N GLU A 107 14.62 2.37 -5.60
CA GLU A 107 15.77 1.99 -6.45
C GLU A 107 17.08 1.98 -5.65
N LEU A 108 17.21 2.91 -4.69
CA LEU A 108 18.39 3.04 -3.86
C LEU A 108 18.36 2.11 -2.63
N THR A 109 17.21 2.00 -1.98
CA THR A 109 17.08 1.33 -0.68
C THR A 109 16.67 -0.14 -0.79
N ARG A 110 16.00 -0.52 -1.88
CA ARG A 110 15.47 -1.87 -2.16
C ARG A 110 15.61 -2.24 -3.65
N PRO A 111 16.84 -2.36 -4.19
CA PRO A 111 17.05 -2.67 -5.61
C PRO A 111 16.36 -3.96 -6.07
N ASP A 112 16.30 -4.97 -5.19
CA ASP A 112 15.59 -6.23 -5.38
C ASP A 112 14.10 -6.03 -5.70
N LEU A 113 13.45 -5.15 -4.93
CA LEU A 113 12.04 -4.81 -5.09
C LEU A 113 11.81 -3.94 -6.32
N ALA A 114 12.73 -2.99 -6.59
CA ALA A 114 12.66 -2.13 -7.77
C ALA A 114 12.72 -2.95 -9.07
N THR A 115 13.66 -3.89 -9.18
CA THR A 115 13.74 -4.83 -10.31
C THR A 115 12.47 -5.67 -10.42
N SER A 116 12.04 -6.29 -9.31
CA SER A 116 10.83 -7.13 -9.29
C SER A 116 9.57 -6.37 -9.73
N LEU A 117 9.43 -5.10 -9.32
CA LEU A 117 8.31 -4.26 -9.70
C LEU A 117 8.40 -3.85 -11.18
N THR A 118 9.59 -3.50 -11.66
CA THR A 118 9.81 -3.13 -13.07
C THR A 118 9.48 -4.28 -14.01
N ASP A 119 9.85 -5.51 -13.63
CA ASP A 119 9.51 -6.71 -14.38
C ASP A 119 8.01 -6.98 -14.35
N ALA A 120 7.37 -6.81 -13.19
CA ALA A 120 5.92 -6.96 -13.05
C ALA A 120 5.14 -5.99 -13.96
N LEU A 121 5.60 -4.75 -14.12
CA LEU A 121 4.91 -3.72 -14.92
C LEU A 121 4.78 -4.08 -16.41
N ARG A 122 5.61 -5.00 -16.91
CA ARG A 122 5.58 -5.51 -18.29
C ARG A 122 4.57 -6.63 -18.52
N LEU A 123 4.00 -7.18 -17.45
CA LEU A 123 2.98 -8.23 -17.53
C LEU A 123 1.64 -7.68 -18.01
N ASP A 124 0.74 -8.56 -18.46
CA ASP A 124 -0.68 -8.21 -18.65
C ASP A 124 -1.34 -7.83 -17.32
N GLU A 125 -2.52 -7.21 -17.35
CA GLU A 125 -3.18 -6.66 -16.16
C GLU A 125 -3.52 -7.73 -15.10
N VAL A 126 -3.87 -8.94 -15.50
CA VAL A 126 -4.22 -10.01 -14.54
C VAL A 126 -2.96 -10.53 -13.86
N ALA A 127 -1.91 -10.76 -14.63
CA ALA A 127 -0.61 -11.20 -14.14
C ALA A 127 0.08 -10.11 -13.30
N LEU A 128 0.00 -8.84 -13.69
CA LEU A 128 0.46 -7.69 -12.90
C LEU A 128 -0.27 -7.62 -11.57
N ALA A 129 -1.60 -7.76 -11.55
CA ALA A 129 -2.37 -7.72 -10.32
C ALA A 129 -1.96 -8.85 -9.36
N ARG A 130 -1.80 -10.08 -9.86
CA ARG A 130 -1.28 -11.19 -9.08
C ARG A 130 0.11 -10.86 -8.53
N ARG A 131 1.01 -10.34 -9.37
CA ARG A 131 2.38 -10.06 -8.96
C ARG A 131 2.47 -8.95 -7.91
N LEU A 132 1.66 -7.90 -8.02
CA LEU A 132 1.56 -6.84 -7.00
C LEU A 132 1.07 -7.41 -5.66
N LEU A 133 0.12 -8.35 -5.67
CA LEU A 133 -0.35 -9.02 -4.46
C LEU A 133 0.76 -9.82 -3.78
N ASP A 134 1.57 -10.53 -4.56
CA ASP A 134 2.72 -11.28 -4.06
C ASP A 134 3.80 -10.37 -3.47
N LEU A 135 4.05 -9.22 -4.11
CA LEU A 135 4.99 -8.20 -3.59
C LEU A 135 4.51 -7.62 -2.26
N VAL A 136 3.21 -7.37 -2.10
CA VAL A 136 2.64 -6.92 -0.81
C VAL A 136 2.87 -7.98 0.27
N GLY A 137 2.60 -9.26 -0.02
CA GLY A 137 2.84 -10.35 0.93
C GLY A 137 4.31 -10.47 1.33
N SER A 138 5.22 -10.38 0.35
CA SER A 138 6.68 -10.42 0.59
C SER A 138 7.16 -9.25 1.44
N LEU A 139 6.67 -8.03 1.17
CA LEU A 139 7.05 -6.83 1.91
C LEU A 139 6.66 -6.92 3.38
N ALA A 140 5.49 -7.48 3.65
CA ALA A 140 4.91 -7.51 4.97
C ALA A 140 5.53 -8.64 5.83
N GLY A 141 5.88 -9.79 5.24
CA GLY A 141 6.51 -10.92 5.96
C GLY A 141 5.65 -11.36 7.15
N ASP A 142 6.27 -11.88 8.22
CA ASP A 142 5.56 -12.35 9.43
C ASP A 142 5.04 -11.22 10.36
N ARG A 143 5.10 -9.97 9.90
CA ARG A 143 4.67 -8.82 10.71
C ARG A 143 3.17 -8.92 11.04
N PRO A 144 2.73 -8.61 12.27
CA PRO A 144 1.31 -8.64 12.63
C PRO A 144 0.48 -7.61 11.85
N GLU A 145 1.11 -6.55 11.33
CA GLU A 145 0.49 -5.57 10.42
C GLU A 145 0.22 -6.15 9.01
N CYS A 146 0.76 -7.33 8.70
CA CYS A 146 0.55 -8.01 7.43
C CYS A 146 -0.87 -8.61 7.37
N PRO A 147 -1.67 -8.26 6.36
CA PRO A 147 -3.03 -8.77 6.21
C PRO A 147 -3.06 -10.14 5.51
N HIS A 148 -2.37 -11.15 6.08
CA HIS A 148 -2.22 -12.48 5.48
C HIS A 148 -3.55 -13.15 5.11
N ALA A 149 -4.52 -13.13 6.02
CA ALA A 149 -5.86 -13.69 5.80
C ALA A 149 -6.53 -13.05 4.58
N ALA A 150 -6.37 -11.74 4.46
CA ALA A 150 -6.92 -10.92 3.41
C ALA A 150 -6.24 -11.18 2.05
N LEU A 151 -4.91 -11.33 2.02
CA LEU A 151 -4.17 -11.77 0.83
C LEU A 151 -4.64 -13.16 0.37
N ALA A 152 -4.87 -14.09 1.31
CA ALA A 152 -5.39 -15.43 1.00
C ALA A 152 -6.82 -15.37 0.41
N VAL A 153 -7.71 -14.56 0.99
CA VAL A 153 -9.07 -14.35 0.46
C VAL A 153 -9.05 -13.82 -0.96
N LEU A 154 -8.18 -12.84 -1.28
CA LEU A 154 -8.09 -12.34 -2.65
C LEU A 154 -7.51 -13.36 -3.61
N ARG A 155 -6.47 -14.11 -3.21
CA ARG A 155 -5.95 -15.21 -4.04
C ARG A 155 -7.06 -16.21 -4.35
N ALA A 156 -7.84 -16.61 -3.34
CA ALA A 156 -8.98 -17.51 -3.54
C ALA A 156 -10.05 -16.90 -4.45
N ARG A 157 -10.48 -15.66 -4.19
CA ARG A 157 -11.48 -14.93 -5.00
C ARG A 157 -11.04 -14.79 -6.45
N HIS A 158 -9.73 -14.65 -6.69
CA HIS A 158 -9.19 -14.54 -8.02
C HIS A 158 -8.72 -15.88 -8.63
N GLY A 159 -8.84 -17.02 -7.95
CA GLY A 159 -8.35 -18.30 -8.47
C GLY A 159 -6.82 -18.35 -8.63
N TRP A 160 -6.08 -17.65 -7.75
CA TRP A 160 -4.61 -17.62 -7.69
C TRP A 160 -4.04 -18.45 -6.54
N GLY A 161 -4.85 -19.38 -6.00
CA GLY A 161 -4.43 -20.34 -4.98
C GLY A 161 -3.42 -21.35 -5.50
#